data_AF-A0A5C5YK66-F1
#
_entry.id   AF-A0A5C5YK66-F1
#
_cell.length_a   1.000
_cell.length_b   1.000
_cell.length_c   1.000
_cell.angle_alpha   90.00
_cell.angle_beta   90.00
_cell.angle_gamma   90.00
#
_symmetry.space_group_name_H-M   'P 1'
#
loop_
_entity.id
_entity.type
_entity.pdbx_description
1 polymer ?
#
loop_
_entity_poly.entity_id
_entity_poly.type
_entity_poly.pdbx_seq_one_letter_code
_entity_poly.pdbx_strand_id
1 'polypeptide(L)'
;MTWFTKLTGIDEESPDQVRRMLSVEGEHLICAGGTRIAFGKLETPKLSNLRQSVADLNLQPKRSTIYRNYFAPVNDSIGQSEINQIDCSSDLGNRLGNDGGELWTMRNGYLFPSDDGLGQIEAKLQNSSEDERNDLRGQLRIGLQWQADVTLSGASHRVSQAYCSALPVAYGRQPTDQWTDFAKLILDAAYEATFGAAVLNAARSGNPTLYLTLLGGGVFGNRDNWITAAIERAFNLHRKHGLDVRIVSHGRSQPAVTDLIHRISQSESRP
;
A
#
# COMPACT_ATOMS: atom_id res chain seq x y z
N MET A 1 -17.91 -22.12 -7.92
CA MET A 1 -18.46 -20.87 -7.35
C MET A 1 -17.30 -20.05 -6.83
N THR A 2 -17.14 -18.81 -7.29
CA THR A 2 -16.02 -17.95 -6.88
C THR A 2 -16.21 -17.45 -5.45
N TRP A 3 -15.15 -16.92 -4.82
CA TRP A 3 -15.26 -16.25 -3.52
C TRP A 3 -16.25 -15.07 -3.60
N PHE A 4 -16.28 -14.36 -4.73
CA PHE A 4 -17.14 -13.22 -4.96
C PHE A 4 -18.62 -13.63 -5.04
N THR A 5 -18.94 -14.68 -5.81
CA THR A 5 -20.30 -15.22 -5.88
C THR A 5 -20.76 -15.76 -4.53
N LYS A 6 -19.87 -16.43 -3.78
CA LYS A 6 -20.19 -16.91 -2.43
C LYS A 6 -20.51 -15.74 -1.48
N LEU A 7 -19.81 -14.61 -1.62
CA LEU A 7 -19.96 -13.45 -0.75
C LEU A 7 -21.17 -12.59 -1.10
N THR A 8 -21.37 -12.33 -2.39
CA THR A 8 -22.34 -11.34 -2.89
C THR A 8 -23.60 -11.96 -3.48
N GLY A 9 -23.57 -13.25 -3.80
CA GLY A 9 -24.61 -13.92 -4.59
C GLY A 9 -24.56 -13.60 -6.09
N ILE A 10 -23.55 -12.85 -6.56
CA ILE A 10 -23.44 -12.41 -7.95
C ILE A 10 -22.44 -13.29 -8.71
N ASP A 11 -22.86 -13.83 -9.85
CA ASP A 11 -21.92 -14.41 -10.81
C ASP A 11 -21.36 -13.26 -11.66
N GLU A 12 -20.07 -12.96 -11.50
CA GLU A 12 -19.46 -11.75 -12.05
C GLU A 12 -19.22 -11.89 -13.56
N GLU A 13 -19.96 -11.12 -14.36
CA GLU A 13 -19.82 -11.04 -15.81
C GLU A 13 -19.20 -9.71 -16.25
N SER A 14 -19.57 -8.59 -15.61
CA SER A 14 -19.03 -7.26 -15.93
C SER A 14 -19.14 -6.28 -14.76
N PRO A 15 -18.29 -5.23 -14.72
CA PRO A 15 -18.40 -4.16 -13.73
C PRO A 15 -19.78 -3.48 -13.70
N ASP A 16 -20.42 -3.29 -14.85
CA ASP A 16 -21.73 -2.65 -14.94
C ASP A 16 -22.84 -3.53 -14.38
N GLN A 17 -22.79 -4.84 -14.63
CA GLN A 17 -23.69 -5.81 -14.01
C GLN A 17 -23.52 -5.80 -12.48
N VAL A 18 -22.29 -5.83 -11.98
CA VAL A 18 -22.01 -5.75 -10.54
C VAL A 18 -22.57 -4.46 -9.92
N ARG A 19 -22.38 -3.30 -10.55
CA ARG A 19 -22.90 -2.02 -10.06
C ARG A 19 -24.43 -1.92 -10.06
N ARG A 20 -25.12 -2.65 -10.94
CA ARG A 20 -26.59 -2.73 -10.93
C ARG A 20 -27.11 -3.66 -9.83
N MET A 21 -26.32 -4.66 -9.43
CA MET A 21 -26.74 -5.69 -8.47
C MET A 21 -26.28 -5.44 -7.04
N LEU A 22 -25.27 -4.58 -6.84
CA LEU A 22 -24.83 -4.09 -5.54
C LEU A 22 -25.27 -2.64 -5.36
N SER A 23 -25.79 -2.31 -4.18
CA SER A 23 -25.99 -0.92 -3.78
C SER A 23 -25.12 -0.56 -2.58
N VAL A 24 -24.90 0.74 -2.38
CA VAL A 24 -24.12 1.28 -1.26
C VAL A 24 -25.06 2.07 -0.35
N GLU A 25 -25.15 1.66 0.91
CA GLU A 25 -25.88 2.36 1.96
C GLU A 25 -24.95 2.67 3.14
N GLY A 26 -24.63 3.95 3.33
CA GLY A 26 -23.71 4.38 4.37
C GLY A 26 -22.31 3.78 4.20
N GLU A 27 -21.94 2.87 5.10
CA GLU A 27 -20.66 2.13 5.10
C GLU A 27 -20.83 0.66 4.69
N HIS A 28 -21.99 0.28 4.17
CA HIS A 28 -22.31 -1.10 3.82
C HIS A 28 -22.57 -1.27 2.33
N LEU A 29 -22.07 -2.37 1.78
CA LEU A 29 -22.56 -2.90 0.51
C LEU A 29 -23.77 -3.75 0.82
N ILE A 30 -24.82 -3.54 0.04
CA ILE A 30 -26.04 -4.33 0.09
C ILE A 30 -26.00 -5.29 -1.09
N CYS A 31 -25.91 -6.58 -0.77
CA CYS A 31 -25.92 -7.64 -1.75
C CYS A 31 -27.35 -8.01 -2.12
N ALA A 32 -27.55 -8.59 -3.31
CA ALA A 32 -28.88 -8.99 -3.81
C ALA A 32 -29.64 -9.94 -2.85
N GLY A 33 -28.93 -10.73 -2.05
CA GLY A 33 -29.50 -11.61 -1.02
C GLY A 33 -29.80 -10.95 0.33
N GLY A 34 -29.69 -9.62 0.45
CA GLY A 34 -29.90 -8.88 1.69
C GLY A 34 -28.68 -8.83 2.63
N THR A 35 -27.59 -9.53 2.30
CA THR A 35 -26.33 -9.48 3.05
C THR A 35 -25.78 -8.05 3.05
N ARG A 36 -25.47 -7.55 4.26
CA ARG A 36 -24.83 -6.25 4.47
C ARG A 36 -23.39 -6.47 4.88
N ILE A 37 -22.45 -5.90 4.14
CA ILE A 37 -21.02 -6.04 4.42
C ILE A 37 -20.46 -4.66 4.69
N ALA A 38 -19.98 -4.40 5.91
CA ALA A 38 -19.30 -3.15 6.19
C ALA A 38 -17.97 -3.18 5.46
N PHE A 39 -17.90 -2.40 4.38
CA PHE A 39 -16.69 -2.35 3.58
C PHE A 39 -15.67 -1.41 4.17
N GLY A 40 -15.97 -0.70 5.26
CA GLY A 40 -15.02 0.20 5.87
C GLY A 40 -14.64 1.36 4.93
N LYS A 41 -13.33 1.64 4.80
CA LYS A 41 -12.88 3.00 4.52
C LYS A 41 -11.57 3.19 3.70
N LEU A 42 -11.59 3.27 2.36
CA LEU A 42 -10.46 3.60 1.45
C LEU A 42 -10.20 5.09 1.28
N GLU A 43 -8.93 5.41 1.38
CA GLU A 43 -8.32 6.65 0.97
C GLU A 43 -6.99 6.37 0.27
N THR A 44 -6.46 7.36 -0.43
CA THR A 44 -5.14 7.30 -1.08
C THR A 44 -4.23 8.41 -0.56
N PRO A 45 -3.94 8.46 0.75
CA PRO A 45 -3.16 9.56 1.31
C PRO A 45 -1.73 9.51 0.80
N LYS A 46 -1.15 10.70 0.60
CA LYS A 46 0.30 10.84 0.45
C LYS A 46 0.98 10.49 1.77
N LEU A 47 2.20 9.97 1.71
CA LEU A 47 3.02 9.78 2.90
C LEU A 47 3.20 11.09 3.69
N SER A 48 3.38 12.22 3.01
CA SER A 48 3.45 13.56 3.65
C SER A 48 2.21 13.88 4.50
N ASN A 49 1.02 13.53 4.02
CA ASN A 49 -0.23 13.74 4.78
C ASN A 49 -0.27 12.84 6.02
N LEU A 50 0.20 11.59 5.91
CA LEU A 50 0.27 10.67 7.05
C LEU A 50 1.30 11.13 8.08
N ARG A 51 2.46 11.66 7.67
CA ARG A 51 3.44 12.26 8.58
C ARG A 51 2.81 13.38 9.42
N GLN A 52 2.11 14.30 8.76
CA GLN A 52 1.41 15.39 9.44
C GLN A 52 0.35 14.83 10.40
N SER A 53 -0.45 13.87 9.94
CA SER A 53 -1.50 13.25 10.75
C SER A 53 -0.96 12.52 11.98
N VAL A 54 0.19 11.84 11.86
CA VAL A 54 0.89 11.20 12.98
C VAL A 54 1.43 12.25 13.95
N ALA A 55 2.00 13.35 13.45
CA ALA A 55 2.50 14.45 14.27
C ALA A 55 1.37 15.10 15.08
N ASP A 56 0.20 15.27 14.47
CA ASP A 56 -0.96 15.89 15.11
C ASP A 56 -1.84 14.90 15.89
N LEU A 57 -1.58 13.60 15.76
CA LEU A 57 -2.44 12.49 16.23
C LEU A 57 -3.93 12.69 15.87
N ASN A 58 -4.21 13.35 14.76
CA ASN A 58 -5.56 13.77 14.38
C ASN A 58 -5.89 13.28 12.98
N LEU A 59 -6.90 12.41 12.86
CA LEU A 59 -7.44 11.97 11.57
C LEU A 59 -8.93 11.90 11.54
N GLN A 60 -9.44 12.34 10.39
CA GLN A 60 -10.79 12.12 9.93
C GLN A 60 -10.77 10.99 8.89
N PRO A 61 -11.10 9.74 9.24
CA PRO A 61 -11.05 8.61 8.31
C PRO A 61 -12.09 8.78 7.16
N LYS A 62 -11.83 8.34 5.90
CA LYS A 62 -12.72 8.40 4.65
C LYS A 62 -12.53 7.19 3.64
N ARG A 63 -13.48 6.68 2.75
CA ARG A 63 -14.52 5.50 2.74
C ARG A 63 -14.18 4.31 1.73
N SER A 64 -14.49 2.96 1.90
CA SER A 64 -14.40 1.75 0.91
C SER A 64 -13.86 0.32 1.34
N THR A 65 -14.35 -0.79 0.69
CA THR A 65 -13.80 -1.90 -0.21
C THR A 65 -14.93 -2.50 -1.09
N ILE A 66 -14.66 -3.37 -2.11
CA ILE A 66 -15.44 -3.66 -3.36
C ILE A 66 -15.72 -2.36 -4.08
N TYR A 67 -16.30 -1.42 -3.37
CA TYR A 67 -16.12 0.00 -3.47
C TYR A 67 -14.82 0.43 -4.16
N ARG A 68 -13.61 0.12 -3.67
CA ARG A 68 -12.35 0.48 -4.36
C ARG A 68 -12.39 0.17 -5.86
N ASN A 69 -12.91 -1.01 -6.22
CA ASN A 69 -12.92 -1.48 -7.59
C ASN A 69 -14.12 -0.98 -8.40
N TYR A 70 -15.33 -0.93 -7.82
CA TYR A 70 -16.56 -0.67 -8.59
C TYR A 70 -17.24 0.66 -8.28
N PHE A 71 -16.94 1.30 -7.13
CA PHE A 71 -17.66 2.49 -6.65
C PHE A 71 -16.78 3.67 -6.20
N ALA A 72 -15.46 3.51 -6.12
CA ALA A 72 -14.57 4.61 -5.75
C ALA A 72 -14.55 5.66 -6.86
N PRO A 73 -14.56 6.96 -6.55
CA PRO A 73 -14.31 7.99 -7.56
C PRO A 73 -12.89 7.82 -8.11
N VAL A 74 -12.76 7.68 -9.42
CA VAL A 74 -11.49 7.57 -10.15
C VAL A 74 -11.55 8.53 -11.33
N ASN A 75 -10.84 9.66 -11.21
CA ASN A 75 -10.97 10.81 -12.11
C ASN A 75 -12.45 11.23 -12.22
N ASP A 76 -12.98 11.36 -13.43
CA ASP A 76 -14.37 11.76 -13.70
C ASP A 76 -15.36 10.58 -13.73
N SER A 77 -14.94 9.39 -13.28
CA SER A 77 -15.75 8.17 -13.32
C SER A 77 -15.88 7.50 -11.95
N ILE A 78 -16.88 6.64 -11.82
CA ILE A 78 -17.06 5.76 -10.67
C ILE A 78 -16.43 4.40 -10.98
N GLY A 79 -15.70 3.84 -10.01
CA GLY A 79 -14.98 2.58 -10.12
C GLY A 79 -13.73 2.65 -11.00
N GLN A 80 -12.89 1.63 -10.85
CA GLN A 80 -11.75 1.40 -11.73
C GLN A 80 -12.20 0.59 -12.97
N SER A 81 -11.51 0.80 -14.09
CA SER A 81 -11.59 0.00 -15.31
C SER A 81 -10.18 -0.28 -15.84
N GLU A 82 -10.06 -1.06 -16.91
CA GLU A 82 -8.77 -1.32 -17.57
C GLU A 82 -8.05 -0.01 -17.96
N ILE A 83 -8.80 0.96 -18.48
CA ILE A 83 -8.28 2.25 -18.96
C ILE A 83 -8.37 3.39 -17.94
N ASN A 84 -8.85 3.13 -16.72
CA ASN A 84 -9.03 4.17 -15.70
C ASN A 84 -8.79 3.60 -14.30
N GLN A 85 -7.58 3.78 -13.78
CA GLN A 85 -7.12 3.18 -12.53
C GLN A 85 -6.62 4.26 -11.57
N ILE A 86 -6.64 3.95 -10.28
CA ILE A 86 -6.06 4.82 -9.26
C ILE A 86 -4.53 4.77 -9.41
N ASP A 87 -3.92 5.88 -9.81
CA ASP A 87 -2.47 6.04 -9.87
C ASP A 87 -1.92 6.67 -8.58
N CYS A 88 -1.49 5.81 -7.66
CA CYS A 88 -0.84 6.21 -6.41
C CYS A 88 0.59 6.76 -6.58
N SER A 89 1.17 6.69 -7.79
CA SER A 89 2.49 7.22 -8.11
C SER A 89 2.46 8.57 -8.81
N SER A 90 1.27 9.05 -9.23
CA SER A 90 1.09 10.28 -10.02
C SER A 90 1.82 11.51 -9.45
N ASP A 91 1.65 11.81 -8.17
CA ASP A 91 2.33 12.92 -7.50
C ASP A 91 3.86 12.76 -7.44
N LEU A 92 4.33 11.52 -7.26
CA LEU A 92 5.76 11.21 -7.30
C LEU A 92 6.30 11.36 -8.74
N GLY A 93 5.53 10.92 -9.74
CA GLY A 93 5.81 11.10 -11.16
C GLY A 93 5.99 12.57 -11.51
N ASN A 94 5.02 13.42 -11.14
CA ASN A 94 5.10 14.87 -11.35
C ASN A 94 6.36 15.48 -10.71
N ARG A 95 6.74 15.03 -9.50
CA ARG A 95 7.95 15.52 -8.82
C ARG A 95 9.24 15.00 -9.45
N LEU A 96 9.23 13.79 -9.99
CA LEU A 96 10.36 13.21 -10.70
C LEU A 96 10.50 13.78 -12.12
N GLY A 97 9.43 14.32 -12.70
CA GLY A 97 9.40 14.85 -14.07
C GLY A 97 8.92 13.80 -15.08
N ASN A 98 8.02 12.90 -14.69
CA ASN A 98 7.43 11.90 -15.58
C ASN A 98 6.33 12.50 -16.48
N ASP A 99 6.65 13.60 -17.16
CA ASP A 99 5.72 14.27 -18.07
C ASP A 99 5.45 13.37 -19.28
N GLY A 100 4.18 13.14 -19.61
CA GLY A 100 3.80 12.29 -20.74
C GLY A 100 4.18 10.80 -20.62
N GLY A 101 4.67 10.34 -19.46
CA GLY A 101 5.10 8.96 -19.26
C GLY A 101 6.50 8.63 -19.79
N GLU A 102 7.37 9.63 -19.98
CA GLU A 102 8.73 9.46 -20.48
C GLU A 102 9.64 8.62 -19.56
N LEU A 103 9.52 8.83 -18.24
CA LEU A 103 10.27 8.07 -17.24
C LEU A 103 9.66 6.68 -17.05
N TRP A 104 8.34 6.59 -16.92
CA TRP A 104 7.61 5.33 -16.84
C TRP A 104 6.18 5.44 -17.33
N THR A 105 5.62 4.28 -17.68
CA THR A 105 4.19 4.13 -17.96
C THR A 105 3.53 3.19 -16.96
N MET A 106 2.23 3.40 -16.73
CA MET A 106 1.40 2.51 -15.92
C MET A 106 0.76 1.46 -16.81
N ARG A 107 0.87 0.18 -16.44
CA ARG A 107 0.18 -0.93 -17.11
C ARG A 107 -0.35 -1.90 -16.09
N ASN A 108 -1.68 -2.08 -16.06
CA ASN A 108 -2.38 -2.95 -15.11
C ASN A 108 -2.03 -2.65 -13.63
N GLY A 109 -1.92 -1.37 -13.27
CA GLY A 109 -1.55 -0.92 -11.93
C GLY A 109 -0.07 -1.05 -11.58
N TYR A 110 0.78 -1.43 -12.53
CA TYR A 110 2.22 -1.55 -12.34
C TYR A 110 3.00 -0.46 -13.07
N LEU A 111 4.06 -0.01 -12.41
CA LEU A 111 4.99 0.98 -12.92
C LEU A 111 6.07 0.30 -13.75
N PHE A 112 6.16 0.65 -15.04
CA PHE A 112 7.16 0.16 -15.96
C PHE A 112 8.02 1.32 -16.50
N PRO A 113 9.24 1.51 -15.98
CA PRO A 113 10.15 2.51 -16.48
C PRO A 113 10.72 2.13 -17.85
N SER A 114 10.97 3.13 -18.68
CA SER A 114 11.81 2.97 -19.87
C SER A 114 13.27 2.75 -19.44
N ASP A 115 14.16 2.29 -20.34
CA ASP A 115 15.58 2.13 -19.98
C ASP A 115 16.21 3.48 -19.61
N ASP A 116 15.97 4.49 -20.44
CA ASP A 116 16.46 5.84 -20.23
C ASP A 116 15.80 6.47 -19.00
N GLY A 117 14.49 6.28 -18.84
CA GLY A 117 13.73 6.74 -17.68
C GLY A 117 14.23 6.17 -16.36
N LEU A 118 14.53 4.87 -16.30
CA LEU A 118 15.13 4.26 -15.11
C LEU A 118 16.49 4.89 -14.80
N GLY A 119 17.34 5.06 -15.80
CA GLY A 119 18.64 5.72 -15.64
C GLY A 119 18.54 7.15 -15.13
N GLN A 120 17.59 7.94 -15.65
CA GLN A 120 17.32 9.30 -15.21
C GLN A 120 16.84 9.35 -13.75
N ILE A 121 15.94 8.43 -13.36
CA ILE A 121 15.44 8.34 -11.98
C ILE A 121 16.60 8.01 -11.02
N GLU A 122 17.38 6.97 -11.30
CA GLU A 122 18.51 6.56 -10.46
C GLU A 122 19.53 7.70 -10.32
N ALA A 123 19.91 8.35 -11.44
CA ALA A 123 20.82 9.48 -11.40
C ALA A 123 20.27 10.65 -10.56
N LYS A 124 18.97 10.94 -10.65
CA LYS A 124 18.33 11.98 -9.83
C LYS A 124 18.35 11.62 -8.35
N LEU A 125 18.05 10.37 -7.99
CA LEU A 125 18.04 9.89 -6.60
C LEU A 125 19.44 9.88 -5.97
N GLN A 126 20.47 9.51 -6.74
CA GLN A 126 21.86 9.48 -6.31
C GLN A 126 22.42 10.89 -6.09
N ASN A 127 22.01 11.85 -6.91
CA ASN A 127 22.42 13.25 -6.78
C ASN A 127 21.56 14.04 -5.78
N SER A 128 20.47 13.47 -5.28
CA SER A 128 19.62 14.10 -4.27
C SER A 128 20.25 14.03 -2.88
N SER A 129 20.04 15.06 -2.08
CA SER A 129 20.23 15.03 -0.62
C SER A 129 19.21 14.11 0.06
N GLU A 130 19.43 13.82 1.35
CA GLU A 130 18.47 13.01 2.10
C GLU A 130 17.13 13.73 2.29
N ASP A 131 17.12 15.05 2.44
CA ASP A 131 15.90 15.85 2.54
C ASP A 131 15.11 15.81 1.23
N GLU A 132 15.78 15.92 0.08
CA GLU A 132 15.13 15.80 -1.22
C GLU A 132 14.56 14.39 -1.46
N ARG A 133 15.31 13.34 -1.09
CA ARG A 133 14.76 11.97 -1.09
C ARG A 133 13.58 11.83 -0.15
N ASN A 134 13.61 12.51 0.99
CA ASN A 134 12.52 12.48 1.96
C ASN A 134 11.25 13.16 1.45
N ASP A 135 11.40 14.24 0.71
CA ASP A 135 10.31 14.93 0.02
C ASP A 135 9.71 14.06 -1.09
N LEU A 136 10.57 13.37 -1.86
CA LEU A 136 10.15 12.41 -2.88
C LEU A 136 9.33 11.27 -2.28
N ARG A 137 9.84 10.61 -1.21
CA ARG A 137 9.06 9.59 -0.47
C ARG A 137 7.71 10.14 -0.03
N GLY A 138 7.68 11.40 0.43
CA GLY A 138 6.48 12.11 0.86
C GLY A 138 5.39 12.25 -0.21
N GLN A 139 5.72 12.09 -1.50
CA GLN A 139 4.75 12.18 -2.60
C GLN A 139 4.06 10.86 -2.93
N LEU A 140 4.62 9.71 -2.50
CA LEU A 140 3.99 8.42 -2.77
C LEU A 140 2.66 8.29 -2.01
N ARG A 141 1.64 7.75 -2.68
CA ARG A 141 0.38 7.35 -2.04
C ARG A 141 0.32 5.85 -1.83
N ILE A 142 -0.46 5.44 -0.85
CA ILE A 142 -0.87 4.05 -0.66
C ILE A 142 -2.40 4.00 -0.57
N GLY A 143 -3.02 2.88 -0.93
CA GLY A 143 -4.43 2.68 -0.60
C GLY A 143 -4.55 2.31 0.88
N LEU A 144 -5.33 3.02 1.67
CA LEU A 144 -5.59 2.65 3.06
C LEU A 144 -7.06 2.38 3.26
N GLN A 145 -7.40 1.16 3.65
CA GLN A 145 -8.73 0.78 4.07
C GLN A 145 -8.82 0.73 5.60
N TRP A 146 -9.82 1.36 6.20
CA TRP A 146 -10.09 1.25 7.65
C TRP A 146 -11.35 0.45 7.95
N GLN A 147 -11.30 -0.34 9.04
CA GLN A 147 -12.48 -0.89 9.72
C GLN A 147 -13.44 -1.69 8.82
N ALA A 148 -12.88 -2.52 7.93
CA ALA A 148 -13.64 -3.41 7.07
C ALA A 148 -13.97 -4.72 7.78
N ASP A 149 -15.17 -5.25 7.53
CA ASP A 149 -15.56 -6.55 8.06
C ASP A 149 -14.70 -7.67 7.45
N VAL A 150 -14.32 -8.62 8.29
CA VAL A 150 -13.72 -9.87 7.82
C VAL A 150 -14.82 -10.81 7.37
N THR A 151 -14.83 -11.15 6.08
CA THR A 151 -15.90 -11.95 5.46
C THR A 151 -15.74 -13.46 5.62
N LEU A 152 -14.89 -13.90 6.56
CA LEU A 152 -14.72 -15.31 6.90
C LEU A 152 -15.82 -15.77 7.86
N SER A 153 -16.28 -17.01 7.73
CA SER A 153 -17.32 -17.58 8.59
C SER A 153 -16.90 -17.51 10.07
N GLY A 154 -17.77 -16.97 10.92
CA GLY A 154 -17.52 -16.84 12.36
C GLY A 154 -16.63 -15.64 12.76
N ALA A 155 -16.12 -14.86 11.80
CA ALA A 155 -15.43 -13.62 12.10
C ALA A 155 -16.44 -12.50 12.43
N SER A 156 -16.24 -11.82 13.54
CA SER A 156 -17.03 -10.65 13.97
C SER A 156 -16.18 -9.38 14.13
N HIS A 157 -14.88 -9.48 13.84
CA HIS A 157 -13.94 -8.38 13.98
C HIS A 157 -13.76 -7.62 12.67
N ARG A 158 -13.24 -6.40 12.80
CA ARG A 158 -12.88 -5.53 11.68
C ARG A 158 -11.37 -5.40 11.57
N VAL A 159 -10.92 -5.14 10.35
CA VAL A 159 -9.51 -4.93 10.04
C VAL A 159 -9.30 -3.65 9.25
N SER A 160 -8.12 -3.08 9.38
CA SER A 160 -7.64 -2.00 8.53
C SER A 160 -6.49 -2.54 7.68
N GLN A 161 -6.46 -2.22 6.40
CA GLN A 161 -5.53 -2.78 5.42
C GLN A 161 -4.81 -1.67 4.66
N ALA A 162 -3.49 -1.80 4.52
CA ALA A 162 -2.70 -0.98 3.61
C ALA A 162 -2.48 -1.74 2.30
N TYR A 163 -3.00 -1.20 1.21
CA TYR A 163 -2.77 -1.63 -0.17
C TYR A 163 -1.60 -0.85 -0.76
N CYS A 164 -0.43 -1.46 -0.66
CA CYS A 164 0.82 -0.93 -1.19
C CYS A 164 1.22 -1.73 -2.44
N SER A 165 1.93 -1.09 -3.37
CA SER A 165 2.56 -1.77 -4.51
C SER A 165 4.04 -1.43 -4.52
N ALA A 166 4.89 -2.45 -4.65
CA ALA A 166 6.32 -2.28 -4.93
C ALA A 166 6.55 -2.30 -6.44
N LEU A 167 7.77 -1.93 -6.87
CA LEU A 167 8.14 -2.01 -8.27
C LEU A 167 8.20 -3.49 -8.74
N PRO A 168 7.70 -3.82 -9.94
CA PRO A 168 7.70 -5.16 -10.48
C PRO A 168 9.06 -5.51 -11.12
N VAL A 169 10.14 -5.47 -10.34
CA VAL A 169 11.54 -5.58 -10.82
C VAL A 169 11.76 -6.81 -11.72
N ALA A 170 11.24 -7.98 -11.35
CA ALA A 170 11.38 -9.20 -12.14
C ALA A 170 10.60 -9.19 -13.46
N TYR A 171 9.64 -8.27 -13.65
CA TYR A 171 8.91 -8.11 -14.91
C TYR A 171 9.61 -7.13 -15.85
N GLY A 172 10.57 -6.36 -15.33
CA GLY A 172 11.43 -5.48 -16.10
C GLY A 172 12.44 -6.25 -16.95
N ARG A 173 12.89 -5.63 -18.04
CA ARG A 173 13.99 -6.15 -18.87
C ARG A 173 15.37 -5.69 -18.38
N GLN A 174 15.39 -4.62 -17.58
CA GLN A 174 16.60 -4.02 -17.05
C GLN A 174 17.20 -4.89 -15.93
N PRO A 175 18.53 -4.97 -15.81
CA PRO A 175 19.20 -5.67 -14.71
C PRO A 175 18.70 -5.19 -13.34
N THR A 176 18.47 -6.11 -12.41
CA THR A 176 17.95 -5.82 -11.06
C THR A 176 18.71 -4.69 -10.36
N ASP A 177 20.04 -4.62 -10.49
CA ASP A 177 20.85 -3.57 -9.85
C ASP A 177 20.49 -2.15 -10.31
N GLN A 178 19.97 -1.99 -11.53
CA GLN A 178 19.56 -0.68 -12.06
C GLN A 178 18.26 -0.17 -11.43
N TRP A 179 17.55 -0.98 -10.64
CA TRP A 179 16.32 -0.57 -9.94
C TRP A 179 16.56 -0.13 -8.50
N THR A 180 17.81 -0.16 -8.04
CA THR A 180 18.12 -0.20 -6.61
C THR A 180 17.56 0.99 -5.86
N ASP A 181 17.84 2.22 -6.28
CA ASP A 181 17.46 3.40 -5.52
C ASP A 181 15.97 3.69 -5.69
N PHE A 182 15.41 3.43 -6.88
CA PHE A 182 13.98 3.61 -7.11
C PHE A 182 13.13 2.59 -6.33
N ALA A 183 13.52 1.31 -6.32
CA ALA A 183 12.83 0.27 -5.56
C ALA A 183 12.87 0.57 -4.06
N LYS A 184 14.03 0.98 -3.53
CA LYS A 184 14.18 1.40 -2.13
C LYS A 184 13.30 2.60 -1.80
N LEU A 185 13.25 3.63 -2.67
CA LEU A 185 12.40 4.80 -2.47
C LEU A 185 10.92 4.40 -2.31
N ILE A 186 10.42 3.53 -3.18
CA ILE A 186 9.03 3.04 -3.13
C ILE A 186 8.78 2.19 -1.88
N LEU A 187 9.69 1.27 -1.55
CA LEU A 187 9.57 0.42 -0.36
C LEU A 187 9.61 1.26 0.93
N ASP A 188 10.55 2.18 1.06
CA ASP A 188 10.68 3.07 2.20
C ASP A 188 9.39 3.86 2.44
N ALA A 189 8.83 4.44 1.38
CA ALA A 189 7.63 5.23 1.47
C ALA A 189 6.40 4.39 1.80
N ALA A 190 6.27 3.20 1.19
CA ALA A 190 5.17 2.28 1.44
C ALA A 190 5.15 1.74 2.88
N TYR A 191 6.31 1.32 3.40
CA TYR A 191 6.41 0.86 4.79
C TYR A 191 6.22 2.01 5.77
N GLU A 192 6.83 3.18 5.54
CA GLU A 192 6.62 4.34 6.43
C GLU A 192 5.14 4.75 6.48
N ALA A 193 4.45 4.79 5.34
CA ALA A 193 3.03 5.09 5.28
C ALA A 193 2.18 4.04 6.03
N THR A 194 2.56 2.76 5.93
CA THR A 194 1.90 1.66 6.64
C THR A 194 2.08 1.77 8.16
N PHE A 195 3.28 2.10 8.63
CA PHE A 195 3.54 2.34 10.05
C PHE A 195 2.78 3.56 10.56
N GLY A 196 2.81 4.66 9.81
CA GLY A 196 2.01 5.85 10.12
C GLY A 196 0.54 5.46 10.30
N ALA A 197 -0.03 4.77 9.32
CA ALA A 197 -1.40 4.27 9.40
C ALA A 197 -1.66 3.41 10.65
N ALA A 198 -0.74 2.53 11.03
CA ALA A 198 -0.86 1.73 12.24
C ALA A 198 -0.87 2.56 13.52
N VAL A 199 -0.02 3.57 13.65
CA VAL A 199 -0.01 4.50 14.80
C VAL A 199 -1.37 5.17 14.96
N LEU A 200 -1.93 5.61 13.84
CA LEU A 200 -3.20 6.32 13.78
C LEU A 200 -4.38 5.40 14.13
N ASN A 201 -4.33 4.15 13.67
CA ASN A 201 -5.30 3.13 14.07
C ASN A 201 -5.21 2.80 15.55
N ALA A 202 -3.99 2.65 16.09
CA ALA A 202 -3.74 2.33 17.48
C ALA A 202 -4.26 3.42 18.41
N ALA A 203 -3.97 4.69 18.09
CA ALA A 203 -4.47 5.84 18.84
C ALA A 203 -6.02 5.87 18.94
N ARG A 204 -6.72 5.37 17.91
CA ARG A 204 -8.19 5.38 17.84
C ARG A 204 -8.85 4.14 18.43
N SER A 205 -8.27 2.97 18.21
CA SER A 205 -8.88 1.68 18.55
C SER A 205 -8.30 1.05 19.82
N GLY A 206 -7.18 1.57 20.32
CA GLY A 206 -6.39 0.93 21.37
C GLY A 206 -5.66 -0.34 20.93
N ASN A 207 -5.76 -0.74 19.64
CA ASN A 207 -5.07 -1.92 19.12
C ASN A 207 -3.73 -1.52 18.46
N PRO A 208 -2.57 -1.85 19.07
CA PRO A 208 -1.26 -1.48 18.55
C PRO A 208 -0.73 -2.46 17.49
N THR A 209 -1.48 -3.51 17.16
CA THR A 209 -0.99 -4.61 16.33
C THR A 209 -0.88 -4.19 14.86
N LEU A 210 0.32 -4.34 14.28
CA LEU A 210 0.59 -4.16 12.86
C LEU A 210 1.11 -5.46 12.26
N TYR A 211 0.41 -6.00 11.27
CA TYR A 211 0.88 -7.13 10.48
C TYR A 211 1.52 -6.66 9.18
N LEU A 212 2.72 -7.14 8.88
CA LEU A 212 3.47 -6.84 7.66
C LEU A 212 3.70 -8.11 6.85
N THR A 213 3.69 -7.96 5.53
CA THR A 213 4.24 -8.92 4.58
C THR A 213 5.49 -8.33 3.94
N LEU A 214 6.26 -9.16 3.23
CA LEU A 214 7.41 -8.69 2.45
C LEU A 214 6.97 -8.17 1.08
N LEU A 215 6.59 -6.91 1.05
CA LEU A 215 6.05 -6.22 -0.13
C LEU A 215 7.06 -6.27 -1.28
N GLY A 216 6.62 -6.74 -2.45
CA GLY A 216 7.47 -6.79 -3.65
C GLY A 216 8.48 -7.95 -3.70
N GLY A 217 8.56 -8.78 -2.66
CA GLY A 217 9.34 -10.02 -2.69
C GLY A 217 8.73 -11.07 -3.61
N GLY A 218 9.40 -12.21 -3.76
CA GLY A 218 8.92 -13.32 -4.58
C GLY A 218 8.80 -12.93 -6.05
N VAL A 219 7.57 -12.93 -6.59
CA VAL A 219 7.31 -12.76 -8.03
C VAL A 219 7.70 -11.37 -8.55
N PHE A 220 7.67 -10.33 -7.72
CA PHE A 220 8.09 -8.98 -8.13
C PHE A 220 9.61 -8.80 -8.08
N GLY A 221 10.36 -9.71 -7.44
CA GLY A 221 11.82 -9.73 -7.50
C GLY A 221 12.54 -8.60 -6.76
N ASN A 222 11.89 -7.87 -5.86
CA ASN A 222 12.61 -6.94 -4.98
C ASN A 222 13.51 -7.75 -4.04
N ARG A 223 14.74 -7.30 -3.84
CA ARG A 223 15.70 -8.01 -3.00
C ARG A 223 15.29 -7.94 -1.52
N ASP A 224 15.44 -9.05 -0.80
CA ASP A 224 15.09 -9.14 0.62
C ASP A 224 15.78 -8.06 1.48
N ASN A 225 17.02 -7.69 1.14
CA ASN A 225 17.75 -6.64 1.85
C ASN A 225 17.17 -5.23 1.61
N TRP A 226 16.51 -4.96 0.47
CA TRP A 226 15.80 -3.69 0.24
C TRP A 226 14.53 -3.63 1.08
N ILE A 227 13.77 -4.73 1.10
CA ILE A 227 12.51 -4.83 1.85
C ILE A 227 12.77 -4.72 3.35
N THR A 228 13.72 -5.50 3.87
CA THR A 228 14.03 -5.50 5.31
C THR A 228 14.62 -4.19 5.79
N ALA A 229 15.45 -3.52 4.98
CA ALA A 229 15.94 -2.17 5.30
C ALA A 229 14.81 -1.13 5.37
N ALA A 230 13.83 -1.20 4.46
CA ALA A 230 12.68 -0.30 4.49
C ALA A 230 11.78 -0.52 5.73
N ILE A 231 11.56 -1.78 6.12
CA ILE A 231 10.86 -2.13 7.38
C ILE A 231 11.64 -1.56 8.59
N GLU A 232 12.95 -1.79 8.64
CA GLU A 232 13.82 -1.32 9.72
C GLU A 232 13.79 0.20 9.85
N ARG A 233 13.86 0.93 8.72
CA ARG A 233 13.74 2.38 8.67
C ARG A 233 12.38 2.84 9.21
N ALA A 234 11.28 2.27 8.73
CA ALA A 234 9.93 2.64 9.16
C ALA A 234 9.70 2.33 10.65
N PHE A 235 10.20 1.20 11.14
CA PHE A 235 10.18 0.85 12.57
C PHE A 235 10.87 1.92 13.40
N ASN A 236 12.10 2.30 13.05
CA ASN A 236 12.87 3.28 13.80
C ASN A 236 12.20 4.67 13.86
N LEU A 237 11.56 5.11 12.78
CA LEU A 237 10.80 6.36 12.74
C LEU A 237 9.59 6.36 13.70
N HIS A 238 8.98 5.19 13.91
CA HIS A 238 7.74 5.06 14.68
C HIS A 238 7.90 4.32 16.03
N ARG A 239 9.12 3.95 16.43
CA ARG A 239 9.40 3.12 17.62
C ARG A 239 8.76 3.65 18.91
N LYS A 240 8.68 4.97 19.05
CA LYS A 240 8.11 5.65 20.24
C LYS A 240 6.60 5.47 20.39
N HIS A 241 5.90 4.93 19.39
CA HIS A 241 4.46 4.77 19.40
C HIS A 241 3.99 3.39 19.90
N GLY A 242 4.91 2.50 20.29
CA GLY A 242 4.57 1.24 20.97
C GLY A 242 3.75 0.25 20.13
N LEU A 243 3.98 0.19 18.82
CA LEU A 243 3.32 -0.76 17.94
C LEU A 243 3.82 -2.20 18.21
N ASP A 244 2.90 -3.16 18.18
CA ASP A 244 3.19 -4.60 18.19
C ASP A 244 3.30 -5.09 16.74
N VAL A 245 4.53 -5.08 16.22
CA VAL A 245 4.81 -5.36 14.81
C VAL A 245 5.06 -6.84 14.59
N ARG A 246 4.29 -7.46 13.69
CA ARG A 246 4.34 -8.88 13.35
C ARG A 246 4.59 -9.05 11.86
N ILE A 247 5.63 -9.79 11.49
CA ILE A 247 5.93 -10.10 10.08
C ILE A 247 5.38 -11.49 9.76
N VAL A 248 4.51 -11.57 8.76
CA VAL A 248 3.82 -12.79 8.35
C VAL A 248 4.48 -13.35 7.09
N SER A 249 4.84 -14.63 7.13
CA SER A 249 5.43 -15.37 6.01
C SER A 249 4.56 -16.58 5.66
N HIS A 250 4.43 -16.86 4.36
CA HIS A 250 3.73 -18.04 3.87
C HIS A 250 4.66 -19.26 3.86
N GLY A 251 4.22 -20.38 4.45
CA GLY A 251 4.89 -21.68 4.39
C GLY A 251 6.06 -21.89 5.36
N ARG A 252 7.05 -20.98 5.38
CA ARG A 252 8.22 -21.09 6.28
C ARG A 252 8.72 -19.75 6.78
N SER A 253 9.48 -19.78 7.88
CA SER A 253 10.28 -18.63 8.31
C SER A 253 11.30 -18.26 7.23
N GLN A 254 11.59 -16.97 7.10
CA GLN A 254 12.54 -16.44 6.13
C GLN A 254 13.79 -15.92 6.84
N PRO A 255 15.00 -16.35 6.45
CA PRO A 255 16.24 -15.93 7.12
C PRO A 255 16.40 -14.40 7.22
N ALA A 256 16.06 -13.67 6.16
CA ALA A 256 16.12 -12.21 6.15
C ALA A 256 15.24 -11.55 7.23
N VAL A 257 14.10 -12.17 7.57
CA VAL A 257 13.22 -11.70 8.66
C VAL A 257 13.85 -11.97 10.02
N THR A 258 14.44 -13.14 10.22
CA THR A 258 15.18 -13.46 11.44
C THR A 258 16.33 -12.48 11.66
N ASP A 259 17.12 -12.20 10.61
CA ASP A 259 18.24 -11.25 10.68
C ASP A 259 17.77 -9.83 11.00
N LEU A 260 16.64 -9.40 10.41
CA LEU A 260 16.02 -8.12 10.72
C LEU A 260 15.61 -8.02 12.19
N ILE A 261 14.92 -9.04 12.72
CA ILE A 261 14.51 -9.07 14.13
C ILE A 261 15.74 -8.93 15.04
N HIS A 262 16.82 -9.66 14.73
CA HIS A 262 18.05 -9.58 15.50
C HIS A 262 18.67 -8.18 15.50
N ARG A 263 18.73 -7.50 14.34
CA ARG A 263 19.23 -6.11 14.25
C ARG A 263 18.38 -5.13 15.06
N ILE A 264 17.06 -5.24 14.98
CA ILE A 264 16.14 -4.36 15.73
C ILE A 264 16.30 -4.58 17.23
N SER A 265 16.30 -5.83 17.71
CA SER A 265 16.44 -6.12 19.15
C SER A 265 17.78 -5.68 19.73
N GLN A 266 18.86 -5.72 18.94
CA GLN A 266 20.16 -5.17 19.35
C GLN A 266 20.18 -3.64 19.44
N SER A 267 19.36 -2.95 18.64
CA SER A 267 19.26 -1.49 18.69
C SER A 267 18.48 -0.99 19.91
N GLU A 268 17.51 -1.76 20.41
CA GLU A 268 16.73 -1.45 21.61
C GLU A 268 17.52 -1.63 22.91
N SER A 269 18.56 -2.48 22.87
CA SER A 269 19.41 -2.80 24.03
C SER A 269 20.64 -1.90 24.16
N ARG A 270 20.80 -0.90 23.28
CA ARG A 270 21.81 0.17 23.44
C ARG A 270 21.21 1.34 24.22
N PRO A 271 21.83 1.74 25.35
CA PRO A 271 21.32 2.81 26.22
C PRO A 271 21.29 4.18 25.53
#